data_AF-A0A941YZ32-F1
#
_entry.id   AF-A0A941YZ32-F1
#
_cell.length_a   1.000
_cell.length_b   1.000
_cell.length_c   1.000
_cell.angle_alpha   90.00
_cell.angle_beta   90.00
_cell.angle_gamma   90.00
#
_symmetry.space_group_name_H-M   'P 1'
#
loop_
_entity.id
_entity.type
_entity.pdbx_description
1 polymer ?
#
loop_
_entity_poly.entity_id
_entity_poly.type
_entity_poly.pdbx_seq_one_letter_code
_entity_poly.pdbx_strand_id
1 'polypeptide(L)'
;MELHKPRAIHSWRELLGEIGVIVIGVVIALSAEGALQRFELHAKVRHTEELMREEIALDDGPQVLQRIALAPCIEESLDRIRAAVEQGADRPAVIQAIRSFDPPRHSWDSIIFAEATASGIVSHLPADRIWRWAYLYSKMPSLDRANEREFLDVARLRSLSAVGGPLTPGERGQLLEAVEALRRDNADIVSHVMPSAAAIRDLGIRIDTSGKSPNEFFAPAGPARVIEQLQHLPMAAACVPALQRAMGDSR
;
A
#
# COMPACT_ATOMS: atom_id res chain seq x y z
N MET A 1 62.96 26.60 30.47
CA MET A 1 62.64 25.91 29.20
C MET A 1 63.84 25.09 28.81
N GLU A 2 63.89 23.83 29.24
CA GLU A 2 64.93 22.90 28.82
C GLU A 2 64.51 22.30 27.47
N LEU A 3 65.07 22.85 26.39
CA LEU A 3 64.96 22.25 25.06
C LEU A 3 65.70 20.91 25.07
N HIS A 4 64.96 19.82 25.18
CA HIS A 4 65.52 18.49 25.00
C HIS A 4 66.03 18.35 23.57
N LYS A 5 67.34 18.11 23.43
CA LYS A 5 68.02 17.94 22.14
C LYS A 5 67.53 16.64 21.50
N PRO A 6 66.89 16.67 20.31
CA PRO A 6 66.43 15.44 19.65
C PRO A 6 67.64 14.55 19.36
N ARG A 7 67.59 13.33 19.88
CA ARG A 7 68.62 12.32 19.70
C ARG A 7 68.64 11.94 18.22
N ALA A 8 69.80 12.04 17.55
CA ALA A 8 69.92 11.71 16.13
C ALA A 8 69.62 10.22 15.93
N ILE A 9 68.60 9.94 15.11
CA ILE A 9 68.13 8.59 14.76
C ILE A 9 69.30 7.86 14.06
N HIS A 10 69.86 6.83 14.69
CA HIS A 10 71.13 6.23 14.25
C HIS A 10 70.99 4.96 13.39
N SER A 11 69.78 4.57 12.97
CA SER A 11 69.64 3.57 11.91
C SER A 11 68.33 3.70 11.12
N TRP A 12 68.41 3.52 9.80
CA TRP A 12 67.23 3.42 8.91
C TRP A 12 66.25 2.29 9.31
N ARG A 13 66.74 1.27 10.02
CA ARG A 13 65.91 0.17 10.51
C ARG A 13 64.95 0.61 11.63
N GLU A 14 65.40 1.52 12.49
CA GLU A 14 64.58 2.08 13.57
C GLU A 14 63.47 2.97 13.00
N LEU A 15 63.82 3.83 12.03
CA LEU A 15 62.85 4.66 11.31
C LEU A 15 61.78 3.81 10.60
N LEU A 16 62.17 2.73 9.92
CA LEU A 16 61.22 1.82 9.26
C LEU A 16 60.32 1.08 10.27
N GLY A 17 60.83 0.78 11.47
CA GLY A 17 60.04 0.18 12.55
C GLY A 17 58.93 1.12 13.02
N GLU A 18 59.26 2.39 13.28
CA GLU A 18 58.28 3.41 13.70
C GLU A 18 57.21 3.65 12.64
N ILE A 19 57.61 3.80 11.36
CA ILE A 19 56.68 3.95 10.25
C ILE A 19 55.78 2.72 10.13
N GLY A 20 56.32 1.51 10.27
CA GLY A 20 55.55 0.27 10.22
C GLY A 20 54.45 0.22 11.27
N VAL A 21 54.74 0.61 12.51
CA VAL A 21 53.75 0.66 13.60
C VAL A 21 52.64 1.68 13.30
N ILE A 22 53.00 2.88 12.83
CA ILE A 22 52.02 3.92 12.48
C ILE A 22 51.11 3.45 11.34
N VAL A 23 51.68 2.89 10.27
CA VAL A 23 50.91 2.39 9.12
C VAL A 23 49.96 1.27 9.54
N ILE A 24 50.42 0.33 10.38
CA ILE A 24 49.55 -0.73 10.92
C ILE A 24 48.40 -0.15 11.73
N GLY A 25 48.67 0.83 12.60
CA GLY A 25 47.63 1.51 13.38
C GLY A 25 46.57 2.17 12.50
N VAL A 26 46.99 2.88 11.45
CA VAL A 26 46.09 3.54 10.49
C VAL A 26 45.26 2.51 9.71
N VAL A 27 45.87 1.41 9.26
CA VAL A 27 45.15 0.34 8.53
C VAL A 27 44.09 -0.32 9.42
N ILE A 28 44.41 -0.60 10.69
CA ILE A 28 43.45 -1.15 11.64
C ILE A 28 42.31 -0.18 11.88
N ALA A 29 42.60 1.12 12.08
CA ALA A 29 41.59 2.14 12.29
C ALA A 29 40.62 2.25 11.10
N LEU A 30 41.14 2.34 9.87
CA LEU A 30 40.31 2.44 8.66
C LEU A 30 39.49 1.15 8.40
N SER A 31 40.08 -0.01 8.70
CA SER A 31 39.38 -1.30 8.54
C SER A 31 38.25 -1.47 9.55
N ALA A 32 38.47 -1.03 10.80
CA ALA A 32 37.46 -1.06 11.85
C ALA A 32 36.28 -0.13 11.54
N GLU A 33 36.54 1.08 11.04
CA GLU A 33 35.51 2.02 10.62
C GLU A 33 34.66 1.43 9.48
N GLY A 34 35.31 0.86 8.45
CA GLY A 34 34.59 0.23 7.34
C GLY A 34 33.72 -0.97 7.77
N ALA A 35 34.15 -1.73 8.77
CA ALA A 35 33.35 -2.84 9.31
C ALA A 35 32.11 -2.34 10.07
N LEU A 36 32.25 -1.29 10.89
CA LEU A 36 31.15 -0.67 11.62
C LEU A 36 30.11 -0.05 10.67
N GLN A 37 30.57 0.70 9.66
CA GLN A 37 29.67 1.28 8.65
C GLN A 37 28.88 0.20 7.89
N ARG A 38 29.53 -0.91 7.52
CA ARG A 38 28.83 -2.04 6.90
C ARG A 38 27.81 -2.65 7.85
N PHE A 39 28.14 -2.86 9.12
CA PHE A 39 27.21 -3.42 10.10
C PHE A 39 25.97 -2.53 10.29
N GLU A 40 26.18 -1.22 10.48
CA GLU A 40 25.11 -0.23 10.62
C GLU A 40 24.22 -0.19 9.38
N LEU A 41 24.81 -0.24 8.18
CA LEU A 41 24.06 -0.26 6.93
C LEU A 41 23.18 -1.51 6.80
N HIS A 42 23.72 -2.70 7.12
CA HIS A 42 22.93 -3.93 7.07
C HIS A 42 21.76 -3.89 8.08
N ALA A 43 21.98 -3.32 9.26
CA ALA A 43 20.92 -3.12 10.26
C ALA A 43 19.83 -2.17 9.74
N LYS A 44 20.22 -1.03 9.13
CA LYS A 44 19.28 -0.08 8.51
C LYS A 44 18.47 -0.72 7.39
N VAL A 45 19.12 -1.41 6.46
CA VAL A 45 18.44 -2.10 5.33
C VAL A 45 17.42 -3.10 5.85
N ARG A 46 17.79 -3.93 6.83
CA ARG A 46 16.87 -4.90 7.44
C ARG A 46 15.68 -4.23 8.12
N HIS A 47 15.95 -3.21 8.94
CA HIS A 47 14.89 -2.53 9.67
C HIS A 47 13.91 -1.82 8.73
N THR A 48 14.41 -1.10 7.72
CA THR A 48 13.56 -0.45 6.70
C THR A 48 12.74 -1.47 5.92
N GLU A 49 13.31 -2.64 5.60
CA GLU A 49 12.55 -3.70 4.95
C GLU A 49 11.47 -4.32 5.85
N GLU A 50 11.75 -4.46 7.15
CA GLU A 50 10.74 -4.86 8.14
C GLU A 50 9.58 -3.84 8.20
N LEU A 51 9.88 -2.54 8.17
CA LEU A 51 8.86 -1.48 8.13
C LEU A 51 8.04 -1.50 6.82
N MET A 52 8.67 -1.69 5.66
CA MET A 52 7.95 -1.84 4.38
C MET A 52 7.04 -3.06 4.40
N ARG A 53 7.48 -4.18 5.00
CA ARG A 53 6.64 -5.37 5.16
C ARG A 53 5.47 -5.09 6.09
N GLU A 54 5.68 -4.34 7.17
CA GLU A 54 4.64 -3.98 8.12
C GLU A 54 3.57 -3.07 7.49
N GLU A 55 3.97 -2.03 6.74
CA GLU A 55 3.07 -1.15 5.98
C GLU A 55 2.15 -1.97 5.07
N ILE A 56 2.72 -2.86 4.26
CA ILE A 56 1.93 -3.71 3.36
C ILE A 56 1.10 -4.76 4.12
N ALA A 57 1.64 -5.39 5.17
CA ALA A 57 0.93 -6.46 5.87
C ALA A 57 -0.27 -5.96 6.67
N LEU A 58 -0.15 -4.77 7.26
CA LEU A 58 -1.14 -4.21 8.16
C LEU A 58 -2.10 -3.22 7.50
N ASP A 59 -1.71 -2.63 6.35
CA ASP A 59 -2.51 -1.60 5.69
C ASP A 59 -2.89 -1.96 4.25
N ASP A 60 -2.00 -1.76 3.26
CA ASP A 60 -2.36 -1.89 1.84
C ASP A 60 -2.74 -3.33 1.43
N GLY A 61 -2.10 -4.33 2.01
CA GLY A 61 -2.32 -5.74 1.67
C GLY A 61 -3.74 -6.22 1.98
N PRO A 62 -4.27 -6.00 3.20
CA PRO A 62 -5.69 -6.18 3.50
C PRO A 62 -6.62 -5.49 2.50
N GLN A 63 -6.32 -4.24 2.11
CA GLN A 63 -7.13 -3.46 1.18
C GLN A 63 -7.10 -4.04 -0.25
N VAL A 64 -5.93 -4.52 -0.71
CA VAL A 64 -5.79 -5.28 -1.97
C VAL A 64 -6.73 -6.50 -1.98
N LEU A 65 -6.70 -7.31 -0.93
CA LEU A 65 -7.53 -8.51 -0.84
C LEU A 65 -9.02 -8.16 -0.77
N GLN A 66 -9.37 -7.11 -0.02
CA GLN A 66 -10.73 -6.59 0.06
C GLN A 66 -11.25 -6.19 -1.31
N ARG A 67 -10.46 -5.44 -2.10
CA ARG A 67 -10.87 -4.99 -3.43
C ARG A 67 -11.05 -6.13 -4.41
N ILE A 68 -10.14 -7.11 -4.41
CA ILE A 68 -10.30 -8.31 -5.25
C ILE A 68 -11.63 -9.01 -4.92
N ALA A 69 -11.92 -9.17 -3.63
CA ALA A 69 -13.10 -9.91 -3.20
C ALA A 69 -14.42 -9.14 -3.37
N LEU A 70 -14.39 -7.80 -3.34
CA LEU A 70 -15.55 -6.94 -3.56
C LEU A 70 -15.86 -6.65 -5.04
N ALA A 71 -14.91 -6.83 -5.95
CA ALA A 71 -15.06 -6.41 -7.34
C ALA A 71 -16.36 -6.91 -8.01
N PRO A 72 -16.78 -8.19 -7.88
CA PRO A 72 -18.04 -8.66 -8.47
C PRO A 72 -19.29 -7.98 -7.87
N CYS A 73 -19.22 -7.59 -6.60
CA CYS A 73 -20.32 -7.00 -5.85
C CYS A 73 -20.57 -5.55 -6.23
N ILE A 74 -19.48 -4.85 -6.52
CA ILE A 74 -19.50 -3.50 -7.07
C ILE A 74 -20.19 -3.55 -8.43
N GLU A 75 -19.78 -4.46 -9.32
CA GLU A 75 -20.42 -4.64 -10.64
C GLU A 75 -21.91 -4.98 -10.52
N GLU A 76 -22.28 -5.95 -9.69
CA GLU A 76 -23.70 -6.34 -9.51
C GLU A 76 -24.54 -5.18 -8.96
N SER A 77 -23.99 -4.37 -8.05
CA SER A 77 -24.69 -3.21 -7.51
C SER A 77 -24.87 -2.12 -8.55
N LEU A 78 -23.87 -1.89 -9.40
CA LEU A 78 -23.95 -0.97 -10.53
C LEU A 78 -24.97 -1.45 -11.58
N ASP A 79 -25.02 -2.75 -11.85
CA ASP A 79 -26.07 -3.38 -12.68
C ASP A 79 -27.47 -3.12 -12.13
N ARG A 80 -27.68 -3.27 -10.81
CA ARG A 80 -28.98 -3.00 -10.19
C ARG A 80 -29.41 -1.55 -10.34
N ILE A 81 -28.48 -0.61 -10.16
CA ILE A 81 -28.75 0.83 -10.33
C ILE A 81 -29.09 1.12 -11.79
N ARG A 82 -28.29 0.63 -12.73
CA ARG A 82 -28.54 0.77 -14.17
C ARG A 82 -29.91 0.23 -14.55
N ALA A 83 -30.22 -0.99 -14.14
CA ALA A 83 -31.50 -1.64 -14.42
C ALA A 83 -32.68 -0.82 -13.88
N ALA A 84 -32.58 -0.30 -12.66
CA ALA A 84 -33.62 0.55 -12.07
C ALA A 84 -33.85 1.82 -12.91
N VAL A 85 -32.79 2.45 -13.41
CA VAL A 85 -32.86 3.65 -14.25
C VAL A 85 -33.45 3.33 -15.64
N GLU A 86 -32.99 2.27 -16.30
CA GLU A 86 -33.42 1.89 -17.66
C GLU A 86 -34.86 1.37 -17.70
N GLN A 87 -35.29 0.63 -16.67
CA GLN A 87 -36.66 0.13 -16.54
C GLN A 87 -37.66 1.23 -16.13
N GLY A 88 -37.17 2.44 -15.83
CA GLY A 88 -38.01 3.55 -15.42
C GLY A 88 -38.63 3.34 -14.04
N ALA A 89 -37.89 2.72 -13.11
CA ALA A 89 -38.32 2.60 -11.73
C ALA A 89 -38.62 3.98 -11.12
N ASP A 90 -39.45 4.00 -10.07
CA ASP A 90 -39.73 5.24 -9.39
C ASP A 90 -38.47 5.82 -8.71
N ARG A 91 -38.48 7.13 -8.48
CA ARG A 91 -37.34 7.85 -7.87
C ARG A 91 -36.93 7.24 -6.52
N PRO A 92 -37.86 6.88 -5.60
CA PRO A 92 -37.50 6.21 -4.34
C PRO A 92 -36.74 4.90 -4.55
N ALA A 93 -37.14 4.04 -5.49
CA ALA A 93 -36.46 2.78 -5.77
C ALA A 93 -35.03 3.01 -6.29
N VAL A 94 -34.85 3.98 -7.21
CA VAL A 94 -33.52 4.33 -7.73
C VAL A 94 -32.62 4.87 -6.61
N ILE A 95 -33.13 5.75 -5.76
CA ILE A 95 -32.39 6.27 -4.60
C ILE A 95 -32.00 5.14 -3.65
N GLN A 96 -32.89 4.18 -3.41
CA GLN A 96 -32.60 3.05 -2.53
C GLN A 96 -31.47 2.18 -3.10
N ALA A 97 -31.46 1.95 -4.42
CA ALA A 97 -30.37 1.25 -5.10
C ALA A 97 -29.04 2.02 -5.02
N ILE A 98 -29.08 3.36 -5.13
CA ILE A 98 -27.88 4.20 -4.97
C ILE A 98 -27.37 4.19 -3.52
N ARG A 99 -28.27 4.20 -2.54
CA ARG A 99 -27.90 4.17 -1.10
C ARG A 99 -27.31 2.84 -0.67
N SER A 100 -27.68 1.73 -1.32
CA SER A 100 -27.08 0.43 -1.05
C SER A 100 -25.71 0.26 -1.70
N PHE A 101 -25.32 1.14 -2.62
CA PHE A 101 -23.99 1.20 -3.20
C PHE A 101 -23.06 2.07 -2.35
N ASP A 102 -22.17 1.40 -1.61
CA ASP A 102 -21.22 2.04 -0.68
C ASP A 102 -19.87 1.29 -0.72
N PRO A 103 -19.06 1.51 -1.78
CA PRO A 103 -17.73 0.93 -1.83
C PRO A 103 -16.86 1.52 -0.70
N PRO A 104 -16.03 0.71 -0.01
CA PRO A 104 -15.09 1.24 0.99
C PRO A 104 -14.13 2.24 0.34
N ARG A 105 -13.68 3.23 1.12
CA ARG A 105 -12.63 4.16 0.71
C ARG A 105 -11.31 3.70 1.31
N HIS A 106 -10.30 3.60 0.45
CA HIS A 106 -8.96 3.14 0.78
C HIS A 106 -7.95 4.28 0.77
N SER A 107 -6.89 4.18 1.58
CA SER A 107 -5.66 4.95 1.40
C SER A 107 -4.61 3.98 0.86
N TRP A 108 -3.93 4.39 -0.20
CA TRP A 108 -2.88 3.57 -0.83
C TRP A 108 -1.55 4.24 -0.57
N ASP A 109 -0.89 3.81 0.49
CA ASP A 109 0.26 4.52 1.02
C ASP A 109 1.58 4.01 0.40
N SER A 110 2.59 4.89 0.40
CA SER A 110 3.94 4.54 -0.09
C SER A 110 5.02 5.26 0.70
N ILE A 111 4.70 5.64 1.94
CA ILE A 111 5.49 6.54 2.77
C ILE A 111 6.82 5.88 3.10
N ILE A 112 6.80 4.64 3.59
CA ILE A 112 8.02 3.95 4.00
C ILE A 112 8.93 3.67 2.80
N PHE A 113 8.38 3.29 1.65
CA PHE A 113 9.18 3.07 0.44
C PHE A 113 9.77 4.37 -0.13
N ALA A 114 9.01 5.47 -0.11
CA ALA A 114 9.49 6.77 -0.55
C ALA A 114 10.64 7.27 0.36
N GLU A 115 10.51 7.12 1.67
CA GLU A 115 11.56 7.44 2.65
C GLU A 115 12.81 6.56 2.44
N ALA A 116 12.63 5.24 2.26
CA ALA A 116 13.71 4.31 1.98
C ALA A 116 14.47 4.66 0.68
N THR A 117 13.74 5.15 -0.33
CA THR A 117 14.33 5.61 -1.59
C THR A 117 15.10 6.91 -1.38
N ALA A 118 14.51 7.89 -0.70
CA ALA A 118 15.12 9.20 -0.44
C ALA A 118 16.39 9.11 0.43
N SER A 119 16.41 8.18 1.39
CA SER A 119 17.57 7.89 2.25
C SER A 119 18.65 7.04 1.57
N GLY A 120 18.41 6.56 0.34
CA GLY A 120 19.35 5.72 -0.41
C GLY A 120 19.41 4.26 0.07
N ILE A 121 18.63 3.88 1.09
CA ILE A 121 18.64 2.53 1.67
C ILE A 121 18.28 1.46 0.62
N VAL A 122 17.32 1.76 -0.25
CA VAL A 122 16.89 0.85 -1.34
C VAL A 122 18.05 0.46 -2.25
N SER A 123 19.04 1.35 -2.47
CA SER A 123 20.20 1.06 -3.35
C SER A 123 21.14 -0.03 -2.81
N HIS A 124 20.98 -0.41 -1.54
CA HIS A 124 21.77 -1.45 -0.88
C HIS A 124 21.05 -2.81 -0.82
N LEU A 125 19.81 -2.89 -1.32
CA LEU A 125 19.10 -4.15 -1.47
C LEU A 125 19.63 -4.93 -2.70
N PRO A 126 19.49 -6.27 -2.71
CA PRO A 126 19.68 -7.06 -3.92
C PRO A 126 18.79 -6.57 -5.07
N ALA A 127 19.29 -6.58 -6.30
CA ALA A 127 18.57 -6.01 -7.46
C ALA A 127 17.18 -6.64 -7.69
N ASP A 128 17.04 -7.96 -7.48
CA ASP A 128 15.77 -8.66 -7.58
C ASP A 128 14.76 -8.21 -6.50
N ARG A 129 15.25 -7.92 -5.29
CA ARG A 129 14.44 -7.37 -4.19
C ARG A 129 13.98 -5.95 -4.48
N ILE A 130 14.86 -5.09 -5.00
CA ILE A 130 14.52 -3.72 -5.41
C ILE A 130 13.37 -3.77 -6.42
N TRP A 131 13.48 -4.62 -7.44
CA TRP A 131 12.46 -4.71 -8.48
C TRP A 131 11.10 -5.14 -7.92
N ARG A 132 11.04 -6.12 -7.00
CA ARG A 132 9.77 -6.57 -6.41
C ARG A 132 9.11 -5.47 -5.57
N TRP A 133 9.88 -4.77 -4.74
CA TRP A 133 9.37 -3.64 -3.97
C TRP A 133 8.91 -2.49 -4.87
N ALA A 134 9.75 -2.08 -5.83
CA ALA A 134 9.42 -1.03 -6.78
C ALA A 134 8.17 -1.37 -7.61
N TYR A 135 8.02 -2.63 -8.04
CA TYR A 135 6.84 -3.07 -8.77
C TYR A 135 5.56 -2.92 -7.95
N LEU A 136 5.56 -3.39 -6.69
CA LEU A 136 4.41 -3.26 -5.78
C LEU A 136 4.07 -1.77 -5.54
N TYR A 137 5.04 -0.98 -5.09
CA TYR A 137 4.82 0.43 -4.76
C TYR A 137 4.51 1.31 -5.98
N SER A 138 4.92 0.91 -7.19
CA SER A 138 4.57 1.64 -8.42
C SER A 138 3.06 1.67 -8.69
N LYS A 139 2.28 0.80 -8.05
CA LYS A 139 0.82 0.73 -8.22
C LYS A 139 0.07 1.69 -7.30
N MET A 140 0.63 2.04 -6.14
CA MET A 140 -0.08 2.81 -5.11
C MET A 140 -0.55 4.18 -5.60
N PRO A 141 0.26 4.99 -6.33
CA PRO A 141 -0.22 6.28 -6.85
C PRO A 141 -1.34 6.16 -7.89
N SER A 142 -1.46 5.02 -8.59
CA SER A 142 -2.56 4.78 -9.51
C SER A 142 -3.82 4.31 -8.78
N LEU A 143 -3.66 3.45 -7.78
CA LEU A 143 -4.75 3.01 -6.90
C LEU A 143 -5.35 4.19 -6.13
N ASP A 144 -4.52 5.06 -5.56
CA ASP A 144 -4.97 6.29 -4.87
C ASP A 144 -5.80 7.19 -5.78
N ARG A 145 -5.28 7.49 -6.98
CA ARG A 145 -6.01 8.29 -7.97
C ARG A 145 -7.30 7.62 -8.44
N ALA A 146 -7.33 6.30 -8.58
CA ALA A 146 -8.53 5.58 -8.98
C ALA A 146 -9.60 5.60 -7.88
N ASN A 147 -9.19 5.40 -6.63
CA ASN A 147 -10.06 5.44 -5.45
C ASN A 147 -10.61 6.86 -5.20
N GLU A 148 -9.84 7.91 -5.42
CA GLU A 148 -10.34 9.29 -5.33
C GLU A 148 -11.36 9.60 -6.43
N ARG A 149 -11.16 9.10 -7.66
CA ARG A 149 -12.17 9.23 -8.73
C ARG A 149 -13.44 8.47 -8.39
N GLU A 150 -13.33 7.23 -7.92
CA GLU A 150 -14.47 6.41 -7.48
C GLU A 150 -15.27 7.16 -6.40
N PHE A 151 -14.60 7.76 -5.41
CA PHE A 151 -15.24 8.55 -4.37
C PHE A 151 -16.04 9.75 -4.93
N LEU A 152 -15.47 10.49 -5.88
CA LEU A 152 -16.15 11.61 -6.54
C LEU A 152 -17.32 11.14 -7.40
N ASP A 153 -17.19 10.02 -8.10
CA ASP A 153 -18.25 9.47 -8.96
C ASP A 153 -19.39 8.87 -8.12
N VAL A 154 -19.11 8.29 -6.95
CA VAL A 154 -20.11 7.94 -5.93
C VAL A 154 -20.87 9.19 -5.47
N ALA A 155 -20.18 10.31 -5.23
CA ALA A 155 -20.84 11.56 -4.84
C ALA A 155 -21.75 12.11 -5.94
N ARG A 156 -21.34 12.02 -7.22
CA ARG A 156 -22.19 12.37 -8.37
C ARG A 156 -23.42 11.47 -8.44
N LEU A 157 -23.25 10.16 -8.28
CA LEU A 157 -24.37 9.21 -8.24
C LEU A 157 -25.36 9.55 -7.13
N ARG A 158 -24.86 9.95 -5.95
CA ARG A 158 -25.66 10.36 -4.78
C ARG A 158 -26.26 11.78 -4.86
N SER A 159 -25.97 12.55 -5.92
CA SER A 159 -26.47 13.92 -6.08
C SER A 159 -27.95 14.01 -6.48
N LEU A 160 -28.58 12.87 -6.83
CA LEU A 160 -29.99 12.81 -7.19
C LEU A 160 -30.89 13.34 -6.06
N SER A 161 -31.71 14.34 -6.38
CA SER A 161 -32.68 14.90 -5.43
C SER A 161 -33.65 13.83 -4.93
N ALA A 162 -33.87 13.80 -3.61
CA ALA A 162 -34.83 12.91 -2.96
C ALA A 162 -36.29 13.27 -3.25
N VAL A 163 -36.55 14.50 -3.69
CA VAL A 163 -37.87 15.03 -4.01
C VAL A 163 -38.02 15.25 -5.51
N GLY A 164 -39.21 15.02 -6.03
CA GLY A 164 -39.55 15.22 -7.43
C GLY A 164 -40.48 14.14 -7.97
N GLY A 165 -40.97 14.35 -9.18
CA GLY A 165 -41.72 13.33 -9.94
C GLY A 165 -40.80 12.23 -10.50
N PRO A 166 -41.26 11.52 -11.54
CA PRO A 166 -40.44 10.56 -12.28
C PRO A 166 -39.09 11.15 -12.72
N LEU A 167 -38.07 10.30 -12.88
CA LEU A 167 -36.77 10.73 -13.38
C LEU A 167 -36.90 11.37 -14.75
N THR A 168 -36.42 12.61 -14.86
CA THR A 168 -36.31 13.32 -16.14
C THR A 168 -35.28 12.63 -17.05
N PRO A 169 -35.35 12.80 -18.38
CA PRO A 169 -34.34 12.26 -19.29
C PRO A 169 -32.91 12.69 -18.95
N GLY A 170 -32.73 13.93 -18.47
CA GLY A 170 -31.42 14.46 -18.05
C GLY A 170 -30.87 13.75 -16.81
N GLU A 171 -31.70 13.54 -15.78
CA GLU A 171 -31.29 12.77 -14.58
C GLU A 171 -30.93 11.33 -14.93
N ARG A 172 -31.70 10.67 -15.82
CA ARG A 172 -31.37 9.31 -16.29
C ARG A 172 -30.01 9.27 -16.97
N GLY A 173 -29.74 10.22 -17.88
CA GLY A 173 -28.46 10.33 -18.57
C GLY A 173 -27.28 10.50 -17.60
N GLN A 174 -27.42 11.41 -16.63
CA GLN A 174 -26.39 11.66 -15.60
C GLN A 174 -26.13 10.43 -14.71
N LEU A 175 -27.18 9.72 -14.30
CA LEU A 175 -27.04 8.50 -13.50
C LEU A 175 -26.34 7.39 -14.29
N LEU A 176 -26.71 7.19 -15.56
CA LEU A 176 -26.07 6.18 -16.40
C LEU A 176 -24.60 6.53 -16.69
N GLU A 177 -24.28 7.80 -16.90
CA GLU A 177 -22.90 8.26 -17.03
C GLU A 177 -22.08 7.98 -15.77
N ALA A 178 -22.63 8.28 -14.58
CA ALA A 178 -21.97 8.00 -13.30
C ALA A 178 -21.76 6.49 -13.08
N VAL A 179 -22.74 5.66 -13.43
CA VAL A 179 -22.61 4.19 -13.35
C VAL A 179 -21.47 3.68 -14.23
N GLU A 180 -21.38 4.13 -15.48
CA GLU A 180 -20.31 3.70 -16.39
C GLU A 180 -18.93 4.22 -15.97
N ALA A 181 -18.87 5.41 -15.39
CA ALA A 181 -17.63 5.94 -14.82
C ALA A 181 -17.14 5.06 -13.64
N LEU A 182 -18.05 4.66 -12.75
CA LEU A 182 -17.76 3.77 -11.63
C LEU A 182 -17.32 2.36 -12.07
N ARG A 183 -17.91 1.81 -13.14
CA ARG A 183 -17.44 0.53 -13.72
C ARG A 183 -16.00 0.62 -14.21
N ARG A 184 -15.68 1.70 -14.93
CA ARG A 184 -14.32 1.95 -15.41
C ARG A 184 -13.35 2.07 -14.23
N ASP A 185 -13.71 2.79 -13.17
CA ASP A 185 -12.86 2.94 -12.00
C ASP A 185 -12.68 1.61 -11.23
N ASN A 186 -13.73 0.80 -11.08
CA ASN A 186 -13.62 -0.55 -10.52
C ASN A 186 -12.68 -1.43 -11.34
N ALA A 187 -12.81 -1.43 -12.67
CA ALA A 187 -11.91 -2.17 -13.56
C ALA A 187 -10.45 -1.69 -13.45
N ASP A 188 -10.23 -0.38 -13.34
CA ASP A 188 -8.90 0.21 -13.16
C ASP A 188 -8.26 -0.25 -11.84
N ILE A 189 -9.00 -0.15 -10.74
CA ILE A 189 -8.57 -0.64 -9.41
C ILE A 189 -8.24 -2.14 -9.48
N VAL A 190 -9.14 -2.96 -10.02
CA VAL A 190 -8.94 -4.42 -10.15
C VAL A 190 -7.68 -4.75 -10.95
N SER A 191 -7.42 -4.02 -12.05
CA SER A 191 -6.23 -4.21 -12.89
C SER A 191 -4.91 -3.96 -12.15
N HIS A 192 -4.94 -3.16 -11.08
CA HIS A 192 -3.79 -2.84 -10.25
C HIS A 192 -3.68 -3.73 -9.01
N VAL A 193 -4.79 -4.06 -8.33
CA VAL A 193 -4.74 -4.88 -7.11
C VAL A 193 -4.39 -6.35 -7.40
N MET A 194 -4.82 -6.90 -8.54
CA MET A 194 -4.50 -8.29 -8.92
C MET A 194 -2.99 -8.56 -9.01
N PRO A 195 -2.20 -7.78 -9.78
CA PRO A 195 -0.75 -7.94 -9.78
C PRO A 195 -0.09 -7.58 -8.44
N SER A 196 -0.63 -6.63 -7.67
CA SER A 196 -0.12 -6.31 -6.33
C SER A 196 -0.26 -7.51 -5.39
N ALA A 197 -1.39 -8.24 -5.42
CA ALA A 197 -1.57 -9.45 -4.63
C ALA A 197 -0.54 -10.55 -4.95
N ALA A 198 -0.17 -10.70 -6.22
CA ALA A 198 0.91 -11.59 -6.62
C ALA A 198 2.27 -11.12 -6.07
N ALA A 199 2.58 -9.83 -6.19
CA ALA A 199 3.83 -9.25 -5.68
C ALA A 199 3.97 -9.38 -4.15
N ILE A 200 2.88 -9.17 -3.40
CA ILE A 200 2.82 -9.38 -1.94
C ILE A 200 3.20 -10.82 -1.59
N ARG A 201 2.65 -11.79 -2.33
CA ARG A 201 2.98 -13.22 -2.17
C ARG A 201 4.44 -13.52 -2.50
N ASP A 202 4.96 -12.97 -3.59
CA ASP A 202 6.35 -13.15 -4.04
C ASP A 202 7.39 -12.51 -3.10
N LEU A 203 6.97 -11.51 -2.32
CA LEU A 203 7.76 -10.89 -1.25
C LEU A 203 7.68 -11.69 0.07
N GLY A 204 6.86 -12.75 0.12
CA GLY A 204 6.64 -13.56 1.30
C GLY A 204 5.90 -12.82 2.43
N ILE A 205 5.17 -11.75 2.09
CA ILE A 205 4.43 -10.95 3.06
C ILE A 205 3.16 -11.72 3.43
N ARG A 206 3.02 -12.02 4.72
CA ARG A 206 1.82 -12.64 5.26
C ARG A 206 0.84 -11.55 5.67
N ILE A 207 -0.31 -11.51 5.01
CA ILE A 207 -1.41 -10.65 5.42
C ILE A 207 -2.05 -11.29 6.65
N ASP A 208 -1.87 -10.69 7.82
CA ASP A 208 -2.44 -11.21 9.06
C ASP A 208 -3.94 -10.91 9.11
N THR A 209 -4.73 -11.81 8.53
CA THR A 209 -6.21 -11.76 8.54
C THR A 209 -6.85 -11.76 9.94
N SER A 210 -6.08 -12.07 10.99
CA SER A 210 -6.58 -12.26 12.36
C SER A 210 -6.16 -11.18 13.35
N GLY A 211 -5.15 -10.38 13.02
CA GLY A 211 -4.51 -9.44 13.93
C GLY A 211 -5.29 -8.17 14.16
N LYS A 212 -5.40 -7.78 15.43
CA LYS A 212 -5.57 -6.36 15.80
C LYS A 212 -4.26 -5.66 15.48
N SER A 213 -4.29 -4.57 14.70
CA SER A 213 -3.10 -3.76 14.50
C SER A 213 -2.54 -3.34 15.87
N PRO A 214 -1.23 -3.51 16.13
CA PRO A 214 -0.62 -3.07 17.40
C PRO A 214 -0.77 -1.56 17.62
N ASN A 215 -1.04 -0.79 16.56
CA ASN A 215 -1.38 0.64 16.62
C ASN A 215 -2.84 0.87 16.18
N GLU A 216 -3.81 0.54 17.06
CA GLU A 216 -5.24 0.81 16.85
C GLU A 216 -5.56 2.29 16.53
N PHE A 217 -4.66 3.21 16.86
CA PHE A 217 -4.84 4.65 16.66
C PHE A 217 -4.64 5.13 15.21
N PHE A 218 -3.86 4.43 14.38
CA PHE A 218 -3.46 4.93 13.06
C PHE A 218 -3.75 4.00 11.88
N ALA A 219 -4.02 2.71 12.10
CA ALA A 219 -4.36 1.77 11.03
C ALA A 219 -5.88 1.52 10.99
N PRO A 220 -6.65 2.21 10.13
CA PRO A 220 -8.10 2.07 10.08
C PRO A 220 -8.60 0.72 9.55
N ALA A 221 -7.73 -0.18 9.05
CA ALA A 221 -8.20 -1.38 8.36
C ALA A 221 -7.28 -2.61 8.52
N GLY A 222 -7.10 -3.12 9.75
CA GLY A 222 -6.67 -4.52 9.89
C GLY A 222 -7.67 -5.47 9.18
N PRO A 223 -7.27 -6.59 8.60
CA PRO A 223 -8.15 -7.43 7.77
C PRO A 223 -9.30 -8.12 8.53
N ALA A 224 -9.20 -8.34 9.84
CA ALA A 224 -10.36 -8.71 10.65
C ALA A 224 -11.41 -7.58 10.68
N ARG A 225 -10.93 -6.33 10.78
CA ARG A 225 -11.76 -5.12 10.67
C ARG A 225 -12.29 -4.94 9.25
N VAL A 226 -11.58 -5.38 8.21
CA VAL A 226 -12.12 -5.46 6.85
C VAL A 226 -13.34 -6.38 6.82
N ILE A 227 -13.26 -7.61 7.30
CA ILE A 227 -14.42 -8.52 7.32
C ILE A 227 -15.56 -7.93 8.15
N GLU A 228 -15.26 -7.39 9.33
CA GLU A 228 -16.25 -6.74 10.21
C GLU A 228 -16.90 -5.53 9.52
N GLN A 229 -16.11 -4.64 8.92
CA GLN A 229 -16.59 -3.50 8.12
C GLN A 229 -17.48 -3.99 6.97
N LEU A 230 -17.05 -5.02 6.25
CA LEU A 230 -17.81 -5.61 5.15
C LEU A 230 -19.14 -6.20 5.63
N GLN A 231 -19.20 -6.79 6.82
CA GLN A 231 -20.47 -7.27 7.40
C GLN A 231 -21.46 -6.12 7.68
N HIS A 232 -20.95 -4.91 7.89
CA HIS A 232 -21.77 -3.72 8.13
C HIS A 232 -22.08 -2.91 6.87
N LEU A 233 -21.42 -3.18 5.74
CA LEU A 233 -21.71 -2.52 4.47
C LEU A 233 -22.93 -3.17 3.79
N PRO A 234 -24.01 -2.41 3.51
CA PRO A 234 -25.22 -2.94 2.87
C PRO A 234 -24.93 -3.66 1.54
N MET A 235 -23.98 -3.14 0.76
CA MET A 235 -23.52 -3.73 -0.50
C MET A 235 -22.87 -5.10 -0.28
N ALA A 236 -22.03 -5.21 0.76
CA ALA A 236 -21.20 -6.36 0.97
C ALA A 236 -21.95 -7.50 1.66
N ALA A 237 -23.03 -7.25 2.39
CA ALA A 237 -23.83 -8.29 3.02
C ALA A 237 -24.27 -9.39 2.04
N ALA A 238 -24.64 -9.03 0.80
CA ALA A 238 -24.97 -9.98 -0.27
C ALA A 238 -23.77 -10.81 -0.75
N CYS A 239 -22.56 -10.31 -0.50
CA CYS A 239 -21.30 -10.83 -1.03
C CYS A 239 -20.36 -11.44 0.01
N VAL A 240 -20.62 -11.24 1.30
CA VAL A 240 -19.85 -11.83 2.41
C VAL A 240 -19.60 -13.33 2.20
N PRO A 241 -20.56 -14.16 1.76
CA PRO A 241 -20.30 -15.59 1.52
C PRO A 241 -19.31 -15.89 0.38
N ALA A 242 -19.25 -15.05 -0.66
CA ALA A 242 -18.26 -15.19 -1.72
C ALA A 242 -16.87 -14.76 -1.23
N LEU A 243 -16.83 -13.67 -0.47
CA LEU A 243 -15.63 -13.12 0.13
C LEU A 243 -15.00 -14.09 1.15
N GLN A 244 -15.81 -14.68 2.03
CA GLN A 244 -15.39 -15.69 3.00
C GLN A 244 -14.79 -16.93 2.33
N ARG A 245 -15.36 -17.37 1.19
CA ARG A 245 -14.80 -18.48 0.40
C ARG A 245 -13.46 -18.12 -0.21
N ALA A 246 -13.37 -16.96 -0.88
CA ALA A 246 -12.12 -16.50 -1.48
C ALA A 246 -10.99 -16.31 -0.45
N MET A 247 -11.32 -15.83 0.74
CA MET A 247 -10.36 -15.66 1.84
C MET A 247 -10.02 -16.98 2.55
N GLY A 248 -10.97 -17.91 2.65
CA GLY A 248 -10.76 -19.22 3.28
C GLY A 248 -9.76 -20.10 2.53
N ASP A 249 -9.76 -20.02 1.20
CA ASP A 249 -8.86 -20.79 0.33
C ASP A 249 -7.40 -20.26 0.30
N SER A 250 -7.14 -19.12 0.95
CA SER A 250 -5.83 -18.46 0.97
C SER A 250 -5.00 -18.78 2.23
N ARG A 251 -5.50 -19.63 3.13
CA ARG A 251 -4.80 -20.12 4.33
C ARG A 251 -4.01 -21.39 4.04
#